data_AF-A0A7L1IHQ8-F1
#
_entry.id   AF-A0A7L1IHQ8-F1
#
_cell.length_a   1.000
_cell.length_b   1.000
_cell.length_c   1.000
_cell.angle_alpha   90.00
_cell.angle_beta   90.00
_cell.angle_gamma   90.00
#
_symmetry.space_group_name_H-M   'P 1'
#
loop_
_entity.id
_entity.type
_entity.pdbx_description
1 polymer ?
#
loop_
_entity_poly.entity_id
_entity_poly.type
_entity_poly.pdbx_seq_one_letter_code
_entity_poly.pdbx_strand_id
1 'polypeptide(L)'
;AVPLPLECPGGSGAWEEVRTSGSSRLCQGQRNPCNVSGELAWPCPENAACASDGPGLIQCLCHSPFHGYKCLREGTFPLLLFGGVLGAVTLSLSLLLWGTQRRKAKTP
;
A
#
# COMPACT_ATOMS: atom_id res chain seq x y z
N ALA A 1 -28.56 -21.90 -9.56
CA ALA A 1 -27.61 -21.79 -8.44
C ALA A 1 -28.36 -21.27 -7.23
N VAL A 2 -28.16 -21.85 -6.04
CA VAL A 2 -28.71 -21.33 -4.76
C VAL A 2 -27.72 -20.28 -4.21
N PRO A 3 -28.15 -19.11 -3.70
CA PRO A 3 -27.22 -18.15 -3.14
C PRO A 3 -26.48 -18.75 -1.95
N LEU A 4 -25.17 -18.51 -1.87
CA LEU A 4 -24.36 -18.95 -0.74
C LEU A 4 -24.89 -18.35 0.58
N PRO A 5 -24.68 -19.04 1.72
CA PRO A 5 -24.98 -18.48 3.02
C PRO A 5 -24.34 -17.09 3.16
N LEU A 6 -25.11 -16.08 3.53
CA LEU A 6 -24.56 -14.75 3.77
C LEU A 6 -23.72 -14.78 5.05
N GLU A 7 -22.42 -14.54 4.90
CA GLU A 7 -21.50 -14.32 6.01
C GLU A 7 -21.29 -12.82 6.24
N CYS A 8 -20.94 -12.48 7.48
CA CYS A 8 -20.50 -11.12 7.76
C CYS A 8 -19.15 -10.87 7.07
N PRO A 9 -18.91 -9.66 6.53
CA PRO A 9 -17.60 -9.29 6.00
C PRO A 9 -16.53 -9.48 7.08
N GLY A 10 -15.37 -10.04 6.72
CA GLY A 10 -14.31 -10.36 7.68
C GLY A 10 -14.61 -11.54 8.61
N GLY A 11 -15.71 -12.26 8.38
CA GLY A 11 -16.15 -13.36 9.23
C GLY A 11 -16.85 -12.88 10.50
N SER A 12 -17.42 -13.82 11.27
CA SER A 12 -18.13 -13.50 12.52
C SER A 12 -17.21 -12.92 13.59
N GLY A 13 -15.92 -13.26 13.59
CA GLY A 13 -14.94 -12.76 14.56
C GLY A 13 -14.65 -11.26 14.46
N ALA A 14 -14.97 -10.64 13.32
CA ALA A 14 -14.79 -9.20 13.10
C ALA A 14 -15.88 -8.34 13.78
N TRP A 15 -16.90 -8.95 14.38
CA TRP A 15 -18.07 -8.26 14.92
C TRP A 15 -18.34 -8.67 16.37
N GLU A 16 -18.87 -7.74 17.17
CA GLU A 16 -19.30 -8.01 18.53
C GLU A 16 -20.57 -8.85 18.54
N GLU A 17 -21.49 -8.54 17.63
CA GLU A 17 -22.77 -9.23 17.53
C GLU A 17 -23.09 -9.60 16.08
N VAL A 18 -23.51 -10.84 15.88
CA VAL A 18 -23.98 -11.37 14.60
C VAL A 18 -25.34 -12.04 14.79
N ARG A 19 -26.39 -11.46 14.20
CA ARG A 19 -27.76 -12.00 14.22
C ARG A 19 -28.16 -12.47 12.84
N THR A 20 -28.75 -13.66 12.74
CA THR A 20 -29.28 -14.20 11.49
C THR A 20 -30.80 -14.25 11.56
N SER A 21 -31.49 -13.71 10.57
CA SER A 21 -32.95 -13.70 10.46
C SER A 21 -33.37 -14.20 9.08
N GLY A 22 -33.65 -15.51 8.96
CA GLY A 22 -33.98 -16.14 7.69
C GLY A 22 -32.82 -16.01 6.70
N SER A 23 -33.03 -15.28 5.60
CA SER A 23 -32.00 -15.00 4.59
C SER A 23 -31.20 -13.72 4.84
N SER A 24 -31.46 -12.98 5.92
CA SER A 24 -30.72 -11.77 6.27
C SER A 24 -29.75 -12.01 7.42
N ARG A 25 -28.65 -11.27 7.43
CA ARG A 25 -27.66 -11.30 8.51
C ARG A 25 -27.31 -9.87 8.89
N LEU A 26 -27.40 -9.59 10.18
CA LEU A 26 -27.02 -8.32 10.79
C LEU A 26 -25.69 -8.52 11.52
N CYS A 27 -24.73 -7.67 11.21
CA CYS A 27 -23.41 -7.66 11.83
C CYS A 27 -23.23 -6.29 12.50
N GLN A 28 -23.09 -6.26 13.82
CA GLN A 28 -23.10 -5.01 14.60
C GLN A 28 -21.87 -4.95 15.52
N GLY A 29 -21.35 -3.73 15.68
CA GLY A 29 -20.18 -3.46 16.51
C GLY A 29 -18.92 -4.08 15.92
N GLN A 30 -18.36 -3.49 14.86
CA GLN A 30 -17.09 -3.95 14.30
C GLN A 30 -16.00 -3.88 15.38
N ARG A 31 -15.35 -5.01 15.65
CA ARG A 31 -14.25 -5.09 16.62
C ARG A 31 -13.02 -4.42 16.04
N ASN A 32 -12.21 -3.82 16.90
CA ASN A 32 -10.91 -3.29 16.49
C ASN A 32 -9.92 -4.44 16.30
N PRO A 33 -9.49 -4.75 15.06
CA PRO A 33 -8.58 -5.86 14.80
C PRO A 33 -7.15 -5.60 15.32
N CYS A 34 -6.83 -4.38 15.75
CA CYS A 34 -5.55 -4.04 16.38
C CYS A 34 -5.50 -4.38 17.87
N ASN A 35 -6.63 -4.66 18.52
CA ASN A 35 -6.68 -4.95 19.95
C ASN A 35 -6.44 -6.45 20.22
N VAL A 36 -5.33 -6.99 19.71
CA VAL A 36 -4.97 -8.41 19.83
C VAL A 36 -4.23 -8.62 21.16
N SER A 37 -4.79 -9.42 22.05
CA SER A 37 -4.22 -9.70 23.38
C SER A 37 -3.15 -10.82 23.39
N GLY A 38 -2.69 -11.27 22.21
CA GLY A 38 -1.75 -12.39 22.08
C GLY A 38 -0.35 -11.96 21.67
N GLU A 39 0.66 -12.35 22.47
CA GLU A 39 2.10 -12.08 22.29
C GLU A 39 2.71 -12.48 20.94
N LEU A 40 2.02 -13.27 20.09
CA LEU A 40 2.61 -13.90 18.90
C LEU A 40 2.30 -13.25 17.54
N ALA A 41 1.53 -12.18 17.49
CA ALA A 41 1.20 -11.53 16.23
C ALA A 41 1.22 -10.01 16.37
N TRP A 42 2.41 -9.42 16.47
CA TRP A 42 2.55 -7.98 16.24
C TRP A 42 2.03 -7.67 14.84
N PRO A 43 0.87 -6.99 14.69
CA PRO A 43 0.24 -6.81 13.38
C PRO A 43 1.06 -5.89 12.48
N CYS A 44 1.91 -5.05 13.09
CA CYS A 44 2.71 -4.04 12.43
C CYS A 44 4.15 -4.02 12.95
N PRO A 45 5.12 -3.60 12.11
CA PRO A 45 6.51 -3.38 12.54
C PRO A 45 6.62 -2.18 13.48
N GLU A 46 7.75 -2.04 14.19
CA GLU A 46 7.96 -1.02 15.23
C GLU A 46 7.73 0.42 14.77
N ASN A 47 8.04 0.73 13.50
CA ASN A 47 7.87 2.06 12.91
C ASN A 47 6.46 2.34 12.38
N ALA A 48 5.46 1.55 12.79
CA ALA A 48 4.10 1.64 12.29
C ALA A 48 3.05 1.46 13.38
N ALA A 49 1.98 2.25 13.29
CA ALA A 49 0.78 2.09 14.08
C ALA A 49 -0.20 1.16 13.35
N CYS A 50 -0.84 0.25 14.10
CA CYS A 50 -1.95 -0.53 13.57
C CYS A 50 -3.21 0.32 13.46
N ALA A 51 -3.90 0.22 12.33
CA ALA A 51 -5.20 0.81 12.06
C ALA A 51 -6.16 -0.25 11.45
N SER A 52 -7.47 -0.03 11.59
CA SER A 52 -8.48 -0.85 10.93
C SER A 52 -8.62 -0.45 9.46
N ASP A 53 -8.64 -1.45 8.57
CA ASP A 53 -8.92 -1.28 7.13
C ASP A 53 -10.20 -2.00 6.73
N GLY A 54 -11.18 -1.99 7.64
CA GLY A 54 -12.45 -2.70 7.50
C GLY A 54 -12.57 -3.97 8.37
N PRO A 55 -13.68 -4.70 8.24
CA PRO A 55 -14.00 -5.83 9.12
C PRO A 55 -12.97 -6.96 8.99
N GLY A 56 -12.26 -7.24 10.08
CA GLY A 56 -11.23 -8.28 10.11
C GLY A 56 -9.95 -7.93 9.33
N LEU A 57 -9.82 -6.70 8.83
CA LEU A 57 -8.64 -6.25 8.07
C LEU A 57 -7.88 -5.16 8.83
N ILE A 58 -6.55 -5.28 8.80
CA ILE A 58 -5.62 -4.32 9.40
C ILE A 58 -4.84 -3.59 8.31
N GLN A 59 -4.49 -2.34 8.58
CA GLN A 59 -3.51 -1.57 7.83
C GLN A 59 -2.46 -1.02 8.79
N CYS A 60 -1.19 -1.11 8.40
CA CYS A 60 -0.09 -0.51 9.15
C CYS A 60 0.23 0.88 8.59
N LEU A 61 0.01 1.90 9.41
CA LEU A 61 0.31 3.29 9.09
C LEU A 61 1.70 3.65 9.60
N CYS A 62 2.59 4.06 8.70
CA CYS A 62 3.94 4.42 9.09
C CYS A 62 3.96 5.68 9.97
N HIS A 63 4.75 5.64 11.04
CA HIS A 63 5.09 6.84 11.78
C HIS A 63 5.99 7.73 10.93
N SER A 64 5.77 9.04 10.94
CA SER A 64 6.72 9.98 10.32
C SER A 64 8.07 9.90 11.04
N PRO A 65 9.22 9.89 10.35
CA PRO A 65 9.42 10.10 8.90
C PRO A 65 9.52 8.80 8.07
N PHE A 66 9.02 7.67 8.58
CA PHE A 66 9.06 6.38 7.90
C PHE A 66 7.98 6.25 6.83
N HIS A 67 8.29 5.51 5.76
CA HIS A 67 7.39 5.27 4.64
C HIS A 67 7.75 3.97 3.90
N GLY A 68 6.93 3.63 2.91
CA GLY A 68 7.14 2.47 2.03
C GLY A 68 6.69 1.15 2.64
N TYR A 69 7.01 0.04 1.96
CA TYR A 69 6.64 -1.31 2.41
C TYR A 69 7.24 -1.59 3.80
N LYS A 70 6.38 -2.00 4.74
CA LYS A 70 6.74 -2.26 6.16
C LYS A 70 7.40 -1.08 6.88
N CYS A 71 7.27 0.15 6.40
CA CYS A 71 7.82 1.35 7.06
C CYS A 71 9.33 1.26 7.32
N LEU A 72 10.06 0.61 6.42
CA LEU A 72 11.50 0.38 6.52
C LEU A 72 12.34 1.51 5.92
N ARG A 73 11.72 2.44 5.16
CA ARG A 73 12.43 3.59 4.58
C ARG A 73 12.20 4.80 5.44
N GLU A 74 13.25 5.59 5.66
CA GLU A 74 13.22 6.80 6.46
C GLU A 74 13.58 8.02 5.60
N GLY A 75 12.97 9.16 5.89
CA GLY A 75 13.29 10.44 5.25
C GLY A 75 12.53 10.65 3.94
N THR A 76 13.09 11.48 3.05
CA THR A 76 12.45 11.87 1.79
C THR A 76 13.17 11.27 0.60
N PHE A 77 12.43 10.94 -0.46
CA PHE A 77 13.03 10.52 -1.72
C PHE A 77 13.96 11.61 -2.29
N PRO A 78 15.22 11.31 -2.66
CA PRO A 78 16.20 12.31 -3.10
C PRO A 78 15.94 12.73 -4.56
N LEU A 79 14.87 13.49 -4.75
CA LEU A 79 14.34 13.88 -6.07
C LEU A 79 15.37 14.57 -6.95
N LEU A 80 16.20 15.45 -6.37
CA LEU A 80 17.22 16.21 -7.10
C LEU A 80 18.33 15.31 -7.64
N LEU A 81 18.79 14.33 -6.86
CA LEU A 81 19.83 13.41 -7.30
C LEU A 81 19.31 12.52 -8.44
N PHE A 82 18.14 11.91 -8.25
CA PHE A 82 17.54 11.05 -9.25
C PHE A 82 17.21 11.82 -10.54
N GLY A 83 16.50 12.94 -10.43
CA GLY A 83 16.12 13.78 -11.56
C GLY A 83 17.32 14.39 -12.28
N GLY A 84 18.35 14.81 -11.54
CA GLY A 84 19.58 15.34 -12.08
C GLY A 84 20.35 14.32 -12.91
N VAL A 85 20.55 13.10 -12.38
CA VAL A 85 21.23 12.02 -13.12
C VAL A 85 20.43 11.62 -14.35
N LEU A 86 19.12 11.40 -14.22
CA LEU A 86 18.25 11.05 -15.34
C LEU A 86 18.31 12.12 -16.43
N GLY A 87 18.11 13.38 -16.06
CA GLY A 87 18.15 14.52 -16.98
C GLY A 87 19.50 14.66 -17.68
N ALA A 88 20.61 14.55 -16.95
CA ALA A 88 21.95 14.61 -17.53
C ALA A 88 22.17 13.51 -18.55
N VAL A 89 21.86 12.26 -18.22
CA VAL A 89 21.97 11.11 -19.13
C VAL A 89 21.11 11.33 -20.38
N THR A 90 19.85 11.74 -20.23
CA THR A 90 18.95 12.00 -21.36
C THR A 90 19.46 13.11 -22.27
N LEU A 91 19.94 14.22 -21.70
CA LEU A 91 20.51 15.33 -22.48
C LEU A 91 21.77 14.90 -23.22
N SER A 92 22.67 14.18 -22.55
CA SER A 92 23.88 13.64 -23.17
C SER A 92 23.55 12.71 -24.34
N LEU A 93 22.63 11.76 -24.16
CA LEU A 93 22.21 10.88 -25.25
C LEU A 93 21.56 11.65 -26.39
N SER A 94 20.71 12.64 -26.09
CA SER A 94 20.05 13.47 -27.10
C SER A 94 21.07 14.26 -27.93
N LEU A 95 22.07 14.85 -27.28
CA LEU A 95 23.16 15.58 -27.95
C LEU A 95 24.04 14.64 -28.79
N LEU A 96 24.36 13.44 -28.27
CA LEU A 96 25.12 12.42 -29.00
C LEU A 96 24.37 11.94 -30.24
N LEU A 97 23.09 11.61 -30.11
CA LEU A 97 22.25 11.20 -31.24
C LEU A 97 22.07 12.34 -32.24
N TRP A 98 21.88 13.58 -31.77
CA TRP A 98 21.86 14.75 -32.65
C TRP A 98 23.15 14.90 -33.46
N GLY A 99 24.30 14.78 -32.78
CA GLY A 99 25.62 14.91 -33.39
C GLY A 99 25.94 13.80 -34.38
N THR A 100 25.56 12.56 -34.08
CA THR A 100 25.89 11.39 -34.90
C THR A 100 24.86 11.09 -35.99
N GLN A 101 23.57 11.08 -35.65
CA GLN A 101 22.48 10.69 -36.57
C GLN A 101 22.01 11.88 -37.43
N ARG A 102 21.76 13.06 -36.82
CA ARG A 102 21.15 14.20 -37.55
C ARG A 102 22.14 14.99 -38.39
N ARG A 103 23.42 15.11 -37.98
CA ARG A 103 24.43 15.81 -38.79
C ARG A 103 24.87 15.00 -40.02
N LYS A 104 24.74 13.67 -39.99
CA LYS A 104 25.11 12.79 -41.12
C LYS A 104 23.98 12.57 -42.13
N ALA A 105 22.76 12.98 -41.82
CA ALA A 105 21.62 12.97 -42.77
C ALA A 105 21.60 14.19 -43.72
N LYS A 106 22.53 15.13 -43.60
CA LYS A 106 22.69 16.30 -44.51
C LYS A 106 23.81 16.08 -45.54
N THR A 107 23.80 14.96 -46.24
CA THR A 107 24.61 14.77 -47.45
C THR A 107 23.69 14.12 -48.50
N PRO A 108 23.23 14.86 -49.54
CA PRO A 108 22.82 14.22 -50.79
C PRO A 108 24.02 13.58 -51.48
#